data_AF-A0A135T2M7-F1
#
_entry.id   AF-A0A135T2M7-F1
#
_cell.length_a   1.000
_cell.length_b   1.000
_cell.length_c   1.000
_cell.angle_alpha   90.00
_cell.angle_beta   90.00
_cell.angle_gamma   90.00
#
_symmetry.space_group_name_H-M   'P 1'
#
loop_
_entity.id
_entity.type
_entity.pdbx_description
1 polymer ?
#
loop_
_entity_poly.entity_id
_entity_poly.type
_entity_poly.pdbx_seq_one_letter_code
_entity_poly.pdbx_strand_id
1 'polypeptide(L)'
;MALPDNTTSSIQAVAAEYEGLREYQSHFLLAVAFVVVLYGLLRNDDAKKLPFIKPKGFFQLTSSQAVMLFAIAGRDLLDEARRRFGATPFRVLTDQGNIIMLQPQHGEEIRNDPRFSVDKPIIELFQAKYPGFEPFMEGAIPTKTLQNVVKLRVTKSLGWFLGIPSYSIERELG
;
A
#
# COMPACT_ATOMS: atom_id res chain seq x y z
N MET A 1 74.92 -16.28 -6.87
CA MET A 1 73.87 -16.45 -7.90
C MET A 1 72.55 -16.12 -7.23
N ALA A 2 72.11 -14.86 -7.34
CA ALA A 2 70.88 -14.38 -6.70
C ALA A 2 69.69 -14.68 -7.62
N LEU A 3 68.65 -15.32 -7.08
CA LEU A 3 67.43 -15.63 -7.82
C LEU A 3 66.67 -14.33 -8.13
N PRO A 4 66.05 -14.21 -9.32
CA PRO A 4 65.48 -12.94 -9.78
C PRO A 4 64.24 -12.48 -8.97
N ASP A 5 64.15 -11.17 -8.75
CA ASP A 5 63.12 -10.38 -8.01
C ASP A 5 61.68 -10.44 -8.58
N ASN A 6 61.28 -11.55 -9.19
CA ASN A 6 60.00 -11.71 -9.88
C ASN A 6 58.79 -11.77 -8.91
N THR A 7 59.03 -12.08 -7.64
CA THR A 7 57.97 -12.22 -6.63
C THR A 7 57.47 -10.85 -6.16
N THR A 8 58.33 -9.84 -6.11
CA THR A 8 57.96 -8.50 -5.65
C THR A 8 57.12 -7.75 -6.68
N SER A 9 57.44 -7.91 -7.98
CA SER A 9 56.67 -7.30 -9.07
C SER A 9 55.26 -7.87 -9.20
N SER A 10 55.11 -9.18 -9.04
CA SER A 10 53.81 -9.87 -9.09
C SER A 10 52.92 -9.51 -7.91
N ILE A 11 53.47 -9.36 -6.70
CA ILE A 11 52.72 -8.89 -5.52
C ILE A 11 52.26 -7.43 -5.70
N GLN A 12 53.11 -6.56 -6.25
CA GLN A 12 52.74 -5.16 -6.51
C GLN A 12 51.66 -5.02 -7.59
N ALA A 13 51.74 -5.83 -8.66
CA ALA A 13 50.73 -5.85 -9.71
C ALA A 13 49.36 -6.30 -9.19
N VAL A 14 49.35 -7.36 -8.37
CA VAL A 14 48.14 -7.89 -7.74
C VAL A 14 47.56 -6.88 -6.73
N ALA A 15 48.40 -6.21 -5.93
CA ALA A 15 47.96 -5.17 -5.00
C ALA A 15 47.32 -3.96 -5.72
N ALA A 16 47.93 -3.51 -6.83
CA ALA A 16 47.39 -2.42 -7.65
C ALA A 16 46.04 -2.79 -8.31
N GLU A 17 45.89 -4.05 -8.74
CA GLU A 17 44.62 -4.58 -9.27
C GLU A 17 43.51 -4.60 -8.19
N TYR A 18 43.85 -5.00 -6.96
CA TYR A 18 42.92 -4.97 -5.82
C TYR A 18 42.55 -3.53 -5.39
N GLU A 19 43.49 -2.58 -5.43
CA GLU A 19 43.19 -1.17 -5.12
C GLU A 19 42.25 -0.55 -6.16
N GLY A 20 42.50 -0.78 -7.45
CA GLY A 20 41.61 -0.33 -8.53
C GLY A 20 40.22 -0.95 -8.44
N LEU A 21 40.13 -2.24 -8.07
CA LEU A 21 38.84 -2.90 -7.85
C LEU A 21 38.13 -2.33 -6.62
N ARG A 22 38.84 -2.01 -5.54
CA ARG A 22 38.27 -1.43 -4.31
C ARG A 22 37.74 -0.02 -4.52
N GLU A 23 38.47 0.81 -5.26
CA GLU A 23 38.04 2.16 -5.63
C GLU A 23 36.78 2.11 -6.50
N TYR A 24 36.77 1.27 -7.54
CA TYR A 24 35.60 1.07 -8.40
C TYR A 24 34.36 0.59 -7.62
N GLN A 25 34.55 -0.38 -6.72
CA GLN A 25 33.48 -0.87 -5.84
C GLN A 25 32.95 0.23 -4.91
N SER A 26 33.82 1.07 -4.35
CA SER A 26 33.41 2.16 -3.45
C SER A 26 32.61 3.26 -4.18
N HIS A 27 33.02 3.62 -5.40
CA HIS A 27 32.31 4.59 -6.22
C HIS A 27 30.96 4.04 -6.70
N PHE A 28 30.89 2.75 -7.03
CA PHE A 28 29.63 2.08 -7.37
C PHE A 28 28.64 2.10 -6.20
N LEU A 29 29.09 1.74 -4.99
CA LEU A 29 28.25 1.78 -3.79
C LEU A 29 27.79 3.22 -3.45
N LEU A 30 28.67 4.21 -3.58
CA LEU A 30 28.32 5.61 -3.38
C LEU A 30 27.32 6.11 -4.43
N ALA A 31 27.47 5.73 -5.70
CA ALA A 31 26.54 6.08 -6.76
C ALA A 31 25.16 5.46 -6.51
N VAL A 32 25.09 4.19 -6.10
CA VAL A 32 23.83 3.53 -5.72
C VAL A 32 23.19 4.24 -4.53
N ALA A 33 23.95 4.53 -3.47
CA ALA A 33 23.45 5.26 -2.31
C ALA A 33 22.93 6.66 -2.68
N PHE A 34 23.66 7.37 -3.54
CA PHE A 34 23.27 8.69 -4.04
C PHE A 34 21.97 8.63 -4.84
N VAL A 35 21.81 7.64 -5.74
CA VAL A 35 20.57 7.44 -6.50
C VAL A 35 19.40 7.12 -5.56
N VAL A 36 19.58 6.28 -4.55
CA VAL A 36 18.53 5.95 -3.57
C VAL A 36 18.12 7.18 -2.76
N VAL A 37 19.09 7.97 -2.29
CA VAL A 37 18.83 9.21 -1.55
C VAL A 37 18.15 10.25 -2.43
N LEU A 38 18.64 10.44 -3.66
CA LEU A 38 18.07 11.39 -4.62
C LEU A 38 16.65 10.98 -5.01
N TYR A 39 16.41 9.69 -5.26
CA TYR A 39 15.06 9.16 -5.51
C TYR A 39 14.14 9.39 -4.30
N GLY A 40 14.62 9.17 -3.08
CA GLY A 40 13.87 9.44 -1.85
C GLY A 40 13.55 10.93 -1.65
N LEU A 41 14.46 11.83 -2.01
CA LEU A 41 14.28 13.28 -1.92
C LEU A 41 13.36 13.83 -3.01
N LEU A 42 13.48 13.32 -4.23
CA LEU A 42 12.62 13.71 -5.36
C LEU A 42 11.21 13.14 -5.24
N ARG A 43 11.01 12.11 -4.41
CA ARG A 43 9.68 11.56 -4.10
C ARG A 43 8.89 12.54 -3.23
N ASN A 44 8.23 13.49 -3.90
CA ASN A 44 7.27 14.38 -3.27
C ASN A 44 5.99 13.60 -2.92
N ASP A 45 5.89 13.13 -1.68
CA ASP A 45 4.64 12.57 -1.16
C ASP A 45 3.72 13.73 -0.77
N ASP A 46 2.87 14.20 -1.68
CA ASP A 46 1.88 15.25 -1.38
C ASP A 46 0.92 14.82 -0.24
N ALA A 47 0.77 13.52 -0.02
CA ALA A 47 0.10 12.95 1.16
C ALA A 47 0.72 13.40 2.50
N LYS A 48 1.99 13.79 2.56
CA LYS A 48 2.64 14.34 3.77
C LYS A 48 2.10 15.71 4.19
N LYS A 49 1.46 16.44 3.26
CA LYS A 49 0.86 17.75 3.53
C LYS A 49 -0.53 17.65 4.18
N LEU A 50 -1.15 16.48 4.14
CA LEU A 50 -2.47 16.27 4.74
C LEU A 50 -2.39 16.25 6.27
N PRO A 51 -3.39 16.82 6.96
CA PRO A 51 -3.45 16.80 8.42
C PRO A 51 -3.49 15.36 8.93
N PHE A 52 -2.70 15.09 9.97
CA PHE A 52 -2.59 13.77 10.58
C PHE A 52 -3.34 13.76 11.92
N ILE A 53 -4.25 12.80 12.13
CA ILE A 53 -4.85 12.63 13.45
C ILE A 53 -3.80 12.11 14.43
N LYS A 54 -3.62 12.83 15.54
CA LYS A 54 -2.72 12.48 16.64
C LYS A 54 -1.34 12.01 16.12
N PRO A 55 -0.53 12.95 15.58
CA PRO A 55 0.81 12.61 15.14
C PRO A 55 1.61 12.02 16.30
N LYS A 56 2.49 11.09 15.95
CA LYS A 56 3.47 10.50 16.88
C LYS A 56 4.20 11.63 17.61
N GLY A 57 4.27 11.56 18.94
CA GLY A 57 4.98 12.55 19.74
C GLY A 57 6.47 12.58 19.39
N PHE A 58 7.12 13.73 19.48
CA PHE A 58 8.55 13.92 19.14
C PHE A 58 9.50 12.96 19.87
N PHE A 59 9.10 12.41 21.02
CA PHE A 59 9.88 11.46 21.83
C PHE A 59 9.32 10.03 21.85
N GLN A 60 8.30 9.71 21.05
CA GLN A 60 7.83 8.34 20.95
C GLN A 60 8.75 7.56 19.99
N LEU A 61 9.30 6.44 20.42
CA LEU A 61 10.11 5.58 19.55
C LEU A 61 9.22 4.76 18.61
N THR A 62 8.03 4.35 19.05
CA THR A 62 7.09 3.52 18.29
C THR A 62 5.79 4.25 18.02
N SER A 63 5.11 3.85 16.95
CA SER A 63 3.78 4.35 16.59
C SER A 63 2.66 3.47 17.18
N SER A 64 3.01 2.52 18.05
CA SER A 64 2.10 1.48 18.56
C SER A 64 0.91 2.04 19.32
N GLN A 65 1.08 3.18 20.00
CA GLN A 65 -0.02 3.83 20.70
C GLN A 65 -1.08 4.38 19.74
N ALA A 66 -0.68 4.98 18.61
CA ALA A 66 -1.62 5.49 17.62
C ALA A 66 -2.39 4.35 16.94
N VAL A 67 -1.68 3.26 16.62
CA VAL A 67 -2.28 2.03 16.07
C VAL A 67 -3.27 1.42 17.06
N MET A 68 -2.86 1.24 18.33
CA MET A 68 -3.71 0.68 19.38
C MET A 68 -4.93 1.57 19.65
N LEU A 69 -4.74 2.89 19.68
CA LEU A 69 -5.83 3.84 19.89
C LEU A 69 -6.86 3.75 18.75
N PHE A 70 -6.40 3.61 17.50
CA PHE A 70 -7.30 3.38 16.37
C PHE A 70 -8.03 2.03 16.50
N ALA A 71 -7.33 0.97 16.91
CA ALA A 71 -7.92 -0.36 17.08
C ALA A 71 -9.01 -0.40 18.18
N ILE A 72 -8.83 0.35 19.28
CA ILE A 72 -9.78 0.36 20.41
C ILE A 72 -10.89 1.41 20.20
N ALA A 73 -10.55 2.61 19.73
CA ALA A 73 -11.43 3.79 19.74
C ALA A 73 -11.52 4.46 18.35
N GLY A 74 -11.43 3.67 17.28
CA GLY A 74 -11.38 4.20 15.91
C GLY A 74 -12.58 5.07 15.54
N ARG A 75 -13.81 4.72 15.97
CA ARG A 75 -15.01 5.51 15.69
C ARG A 75 -14.93 6.92 16.31
N ASP A 76 -14.65 6.98 17.61
CA ASP A 76 -14.54 8.26 18.33
C ASP A 76 -13.42 9.13 17.75
N LEU A 77 -12.31 8.49 17.36
CA LEU A 77 -11.17 9.16 16.75
C LEU A 77 -11.50 9.73 15.37
N LEU A 78 -12.28 9.03 14.54
CA LEU A 78 -12.75 9.53 13.25
C LEU A 78 -13.80 10.64 13.40
N ASP A 79 -14.67 10.55 14.41
CA ASP A 79 -15.64 11.60 14.71
C ASP A 79 -14.95 12.88 15.22
N GLU A 80 -13.93 12.75 16.08
CA GLU A 80 -13.08 13.86 16.49
C GLU A 80 -12.38 14.49 15.27
N ALA A 81 -11.83 13.67 14.38
CA ALA A 81 -11.21 14.13 13.14
C ALA A 81 -12.16 14.96 12.30
N ARG A 82 -13.38 14.46 12.12
CA ARG A 82 -14.40 15.09 11.28
C ARG A 82 -14.80 16.44 11.86
N ARG A 83 -14.93 16.54 13.18
CA ARG A 83 -15.18 17.83 13.86
C ARG A 83 -13.99 18.79 13.72
N ARG A 84 -12.76 18.28 13.78
CA ARG A 84 -11.54 19.09 13.76
C ARG A 84 -11.14 19.59 12.36
N PHE A 85 -11.25 18.72 11.35
CA PHE A 85 -10.78 18.97 9.98
C PHE A 85 -11.92 19.27 9.01
N GLY A 86 -13.18 19.13 9.42
CA GLY A 86 -14.35 19.48 8.61
C GLY A 86 -14.38 18.70 7.30
N ALA A 87 -14.32 19.41 6.18
CA ALA A 87 -14.34 18.85 4.82
C ALA A 87 -12.94 18.50 4.26
N THR A 88 -11.87 18.72 5.02
CA THR A 88 -10.51 18.41 4.55
C THR A 88 -10.22 16.91 4.69
N PRO A 89 -9.61 16.27 3.68
CA PRO A 89 -9.06 14.92 3.82
C PRO A 89 -7.98 14.88 4.91
N PHE A 90 -7.93 13.80 5.67
CA PHE A 90 -6.95 13.64 6.75
C PHE A 90 -6.36 12.24 6.74
N ARG A 91 -5.25 12.07 7.46
CA ARG A 91 -4.53 10.81 7.57
C ARG A 91 -4.66 10.20 8.94
N VAL A 92 -4.68 8.88 8.95
CA VAL A 92 -4.82 8.04 10.14
C VAL A 92 -3.80 6.91 10.08
N LEU A 93 -3.21 6.59 11.23
CA LEU A 93 -2.44 5.36 11.38
C LEU A 93 -3.36 4.24 11.84
N THR A 94 -3.43 3.17 11.07
CA THR A 94 -4.09 1.91 11.43
C THR A 94 -3.04 0.81 11.61
N ASP A 95 -3.50 -0.35 12.04
CA ASP A 95 -2.73 -1.60 12.06
C ASP A 95 -2.22 -2.00 10.67
N GLN A 96 -2.98 -1.65 9.63
CA GLN A 96 -2.63 -1.88 8.22
C GLN A 96 -1.78 -0.77 7.60
N GLY A 97 -1.38 0.23 8.38
CA GLY A 97 -0.51 1.32 7.95
C GLY A 97 -1.20 2.67 7.85
N ASN A 98 -0.74 3.51 6.93
CA ASN A 98 -1.20 4.90 6.85
C ASN A 98 -2.32 5.04 5.83
N ILE A 99 -3.52 5.35 6.30
CA ILE A 99 -4.70 5.47 5.45
C ILE A 99 -5.10 6.94 5.34
N ILE A 100 -5.39 7.38 4.11
CA ILE A 100 -5.99 8.69 3.85
C ILE A 100 -7.51 8.51 3.90
N MET A 101 -8.16 9.22 4.80
CA MET A 101 -9.60 9.26 4.93
C MET A 101 -10.14 10.40 4.05
N LEU A 102 -10.89 10.00 3.03
CA LEU A 102 -11.57 10.92 2.12
C LEU A 102 -12.99 11.19 2.63
N GLN A 103 -13.47 12.42 2.40
CA GLN A 103 -14.82 12.80 2.78
C GLN A 103 -15.86 12.12 1.87
N PRO A 104 -17.07 11.81 2.38
CA PRO A 104 -18.12 11.12 1.62
C PRO A 104 -18.51 11.81 0.31
N GLN A 105 -18.35 13.13 0.21
CA GLN A 105 -18.67 13.92 -0.98
C GLN A 105 -17.88 13.49 -2.23
N HIS A 106 -16.69 12.90 -2.06
CA HIS A 106 -15.87 12.41 -3.16
C HIS A 106 -16.23 10.96 -3.55
N GLY A 107 -17.17 10.32 -2.86
CA GLY A 107 -17.49 8.90 -3.05
C GLY A 107 -17.93 8.56 -4.47
N GLU A 108 -18.73 9.43 -5.10
CA GLU A 108 -19.18 9.22 -6.49
C GLU A 108 -18.03 9.40 -7.50
N GLU A 109 -17.14 10.36 -7.29
CA GLU A 109 -15.98 10.56 -8.14
C GLU A 109 -15.05 9.35 -8.07
N ILE A 110 -14.72 8.89 -6.84
CA ILE A 110 -13.84 7.74 -6.61
C ILE A 110 -14.43 6.46 -7.20
N ARG A 111 -15.76 6.27 -7.10
CA ARG A 111 -16.43 5.07 -7.62
C ARG A 111 -16.35 4.97 -9.14
N ASN A 112 -16.43 6.10 -9.83
CA ASN A 112 -16.51 6.15 -11.29
C ASN A 112 -15.15 6.39 -11.96
N ASP A 113 -14.10 6.73 -11.20
CA ASP A 113 -12.76 6.98 -11.72
C ASP A 113 -11.99 5.67 -11.92
N PRO A 114 -11.55 5.33 -13.16
CA PRO A 114 -10.82 4.11 -13.45
C PRO A 114 -9.44 4.02 -12.78
N ARG A 115 -8.91 5.14 -12.26
CA ARG A 115 -7.66 5.16 -11.48
C ARG A 115 -7.85 4.56 -10.08
N PHE A 116 -9.08 4.56 -9.56
CA PHE A 116 -9.40 3.99 -8.26
C PHE A 116 -9.96 2.58 -8.44
N SER A 117 -9.24 1.61 -7.86
CA SER A 117 -9.60 0.20 -7.92
C SER A 117 -9.95 -0.27 -6.52
N VAL A 118 -11.14 -0.83 -6.32
CA VAL A 118 -11.60 -1.32 -5.00
C VAL A 118 -10.97 -2.67 -4.64
N ASP A 119 -10.61 -3.46 -5.65
CA ASP A 119 -10.04 -4.80 -5.53
C ASP A 119 -8.62 -4.81 -4.94
N LYS A 120 -7.71 -4.00 -5.46
CA LYS A 120 -6.29 -4.01 -5.04
C LYS A 120 -6.11 -3.70 -3.55
N PRO A 121 -6.73 -2.65 -2.98
CA PRO A 121 -6.61 -2.36 -1.56
C PRO A 121 -7.15 -3.49 -0.69
N ILE A 122 -8.26 -4.13 -1.08
CA ILE A 122 -8.83 -5.26 -0.32
C ILE A 122 -7.87 -6.45 -0.35
N ILE A 123 -7.29 -6.78 -1.51
CA ILE A 123 -6.31 -7.87 -1.63
C ILE A 123 -5.09 -7.62 -0.74
N GLU A 124 -4.62 -6.37 -0.65
CA GLU A 124 -3.48 -6.01 0.20
C GLU A 124 -3.85 -6.01 1.69
N LEU A 125 -4.97 -5.40 2.07
CA LEU A 125 -5.46 -5.32 3.45
C LEU A 125 -5.74 -6.70 4.05
N PHE A 126 -6.34 -7.59 3.29
CA PHE A 126 -6.67 -8.95 3.75
C PHE A 126 -5.59 -9.97 3.41
N GLN A 127 -4.45 -9.51 2.88
CA GLN A 127 -3.31 -10.36 2.53
C GLN A 127 -3.73 -11.54 1.64
N ALA A 128 -4.71 -11.31 0.77
CA ALA A 128 -5.41 -12.36 0.03
C ALA A 128 -4.50 -13.12 -0.97
N LYS A 129 -3.28 -12.61 -1.21
CA LYS A 129 -2.26 -13.23 -2.05
C LYS A 129 -1.64 -14.48 -1.42
N TYR A 130 -1.78 -14.70 -0.12
CA TYR A 130 -1.21 -15.87 0.56
C TYR A 130 -2.18 -17.05 0.55
N PRO A 131 -1.67 -18.30 0.45
CA PRO A 131 -2.51 -19.48 0.52
C PRO A 131 -3.25 -19.54 1.86
N GLY A 132 -4.54 -19.91 1.83
CA GLY A 132 -5.45 -19.90 2.98
C GLY A 132 -6.31 -18.64 3.12
N PHE A 133 -6.10 -17.62 2.28
CA PHE A 133 -6.89 -16.37 2.24
C PHE A 133 -7.63 -16.18 0.91
N GLU A 134 -7.80 -17.26 0.13
CA GLU A 134 -8.49 -17.27 -1.16
C GLU A 134 -9.92 -16.70 -1.13
N PRO A 135 -10.74 -16.91 -0.06
CA PRO A 135 -12.07 -16.31 0.00
C PRO A 135 -12.07 -14.78 -0.11
N PHE A 136 -11.00 -14.12 0.37
CA PHE A 136 -10.86 -12.67 0.24
C PHE A 136 -10.52 -12.24 -1.19
N MET A 137 -9.81 -13.08 -1.96
CA MET A 137 -9.61 -12.84 -3.40
C MET A 137 -10.92 -12.96 -4.17
N GLU A 138 -11.72 -13.98 -3.87
CA GLU A 138 -13.02 -14.19 -4.52
C GLU A 138 -14.01 -13.07 -4.18
N GLY A 139 -13.98 -12.58 -2.93
CA GLY A 139 -14.79 -11.46 -2.48
C GLY A 139 -14.35 -10.10 -3.05
N ALA A 140 -13.05 -9.88 -3.28
CA ALA A 140 -12.52 -8.59 -3.74
C ALA A 140 -12.80 -8.30 -5.22
N ILE A 141 -12.89 -9.33 -6.07
CA ILE A 141 -12.95 -9.18 -7.52
C ILE A 141 -14.42 -9.24 -7.99
N PRO A 142 -14.98 -8.15 -8.55
CA PRO A 142 -16.40 -8.07 -8.90
C PRO A 142 -16.90 -9.05 -9.96
N THR A 143 -15.97 -9.59 -10.75
CA THR A 143 -16.22 -10.51 -11.87
C THR A 143 -16.18 -11.98 -11.46
N LYS A 144 -15.89 -12.29 -10.19
CA LYS A 144 -15.82 -13.68 -9.69
C LYS A 144 -17.21 -14.23 -9.38
N THR A 145 -17.34 -15.54 -9.59
CA THR A 145 -18.58 -16.33 -9.48
C THR A 145 -19.34 -16.05 -8.18
N LEU A 146 -18.63 -15.91 -7.06
CA LEU A 146 -19.24 -15.65 -5.76
C LEU A 146 -20.08 -14.35 -5.75
N GLN A 147 -19.54 -13.25 -6.26
CA GLN A 147 -20.28 -11.98 -6.33
C GLN A 147 -21.49 -12.07 -7.25
N ASN A 148 -21.37 -12.78 -8.38
CA ASN A 148 -22.48 -12.96 -9.32
C ASN A 148 -23.62 -13.77 -8.70
N VAL A 149 -23.31 -14.84 -7.97
CA VAL A 149 -24.31 -15.65 -7.26
C VAL A 149 -24.99 -14.82 -6.17
N VAL A 150 -24.23 -14.03 -5.41
CA VAL A 150 -24.79 -13.13 -4.38
C VAL A 150 -25.71 -12.08 -5.03
N LYS A 151 -25.26 -11.40 -6.08
CA LYS A 151 -26.08 -10.42 -6.82
C LYS A 151 -27.36 -11.07 -7.36
N LEU A 152 -27.24 -12.23 -8.02
CA LEU A 152 -28.40 -12.95 -8.54
C LEU A 152 -29.40 -13.27 -7.42
N ARG A 153 -28.92 -13.77 -6.28
CA ARG A 153 -29.79 -14.14 -5.15
C ARG A 153 -30.46 -12.93 -4.51
N VAL A 154 -29.71 -11.84 -4.32
CA VAL A 154 -30.24 -10.58 -3.78
C VAL A 154 -31.27 -9.99 -4.74
N THR A 155 -30.96 -9.89 -6.03
CA THR A 155 -31.89 -9.37 -7.04
C THR A 155 -33.14 -10.24 -7.16
N LYS A 156 -33.00 -11.56 -7.12
CA LYS A 156 -34.15 -12.48 -7.15
C LYS A 156 -35.02 -12.36 -5.90
N SER A 157 -34.40 -12.25 -4.71
CA SER A 157 -35.12 -12.04 -3.45
C SER A 157 -35.87 -10.70 -3.44
N LEU A 158 -35.25 -9.65 -4.00
CA LEU A 158 -35.85 -8.33 -4.10
C LEU A 158 -36.98 -8.31 -5.13
N GLY A 159 -36.78 -8.94 -6.28
CA GLY A 159 -37.81 -9.11 -7.31
C GLY A 159 -39.02 -9.89 -6.79
N TRP A 160 -38.79 -10.96 -6.05
CA TRP A 160 -39.86 -11.70 -5.37
C TRP A 160 -40.64 -10.80 -4.39
N PHE A 161 -39.94 -10.01 -3.57
CA PHE A 161 -40.58 -9.08 -2.63
C PHE A 161 -41.38 -7.97 -3.34
N LEU A 162 -40.91 -7.51 -4.50
CA LEU A 162 -41.56 -6.49 -5.32
C LEU A 162 -42.61 -7.05 -6.30
N GLY A 163 -42.86 -8.37 -6.30
CA GLY A 163 -43.83 -9.01 -7.20
C GLY A 163 -43.37 -9.14 -8.65
N ILE A 164 -42.08 -8.95 -8.94
CA ILE A 164 -41.49 -9.08 -10.28
C ILE A 164 -41.22 -10.58 -10.57
N PRO A 165 -41.76 -11.15 -11.66
CA PRO A 165 -41.53 -12.56 -11.99
C PRO A 165 -40.06 -12.84 -12.32
N SER A 166 -39.52 -13.92 -11.76
CA SER A 166 -38.09 -14.27 -11.82
C SER A 166 -37.53 -14.53 -13.23
N TYR A 167 -38.39 -14.82 -14.21
CA TYR A 167 -37.98 -15.10 -15.60
C TYR A 167 -37.46 -13.85 -16.35
N SER A 168 -37.80 -12.64 -15.89
CA SER A 168 -37.31 -11.40 -16.51
C SER A 168 -35.87 -11.06 -16.11
N ILE A 169 -35.40 -11.54 -14.95
CA ILE A 169 -34.06 -11.23 -14.41
C ILE A 169 -32.96 -12.05 -15.11
N GLU A 170 -33.28 -13.26 -15.54
CA GLU A 170 -32.33 -14.17 -16.19
C GLU A 170 -32.00 -13.75 -17.64
N ARG A 171 -32.83 -12.90 -18.26
CA ARG A 171 -32.63 -12.41 -19.64
C ARG A 171 -31.69 -11.21 -19.78
N GLU A 172 -31.43 -10.46 -18.71
CA GLU A 172 -30.55 -9.29 -18.74
C GLU A 172 -29.11 -9.57 -18.27
N LEU A 173 -28.84 -10.77 -17.74
CA LEU A 173 -27.55 -11.15 -17.17
C LEU A 173 -26.79 -12.21 -18.00
N GLY A 174 -27.29 -12.52 -19.19
CA GLY A 174 -26.69 -13.45 -20.17
C GLY A 174 -25.86 -12.72 -21.22
#